data_AF-A0A966YXM8-F1
#
_entry.id   AF-A0A966YXM8-F1
#
_cell.length_a   1.000
_cell.length_b   1.000
_cell.length_c   1.000
_cell.angle_alpha   90.00
_cell.angle_beta   90.00
_cell.angle_gamma   90.00
#
_symmetry.space_group_name_H-M   'P 1'
#
loop_
_entity.id
_entity.type
_entity.pdbx_description
1 polymer ?
#
loop_
_entity_poly.entity_id
_entity_poly.type
_entity_poly.pdbx_seq_one_letter_code
_entity_poly.pdbx_strand_id
1 'polypeptide(L)'
;EKVGVLDENFHHELVKIAGNLEMLKMHQEISERIRIVRRLDFTKQNRIHETYEEHSKILKAILDRRGPEAKRLLTSHIDQSKIEVRKITLSAMHEVKQSSKALNLSN
;
A
#
# COMPACT_ATOMS: atom_id res chain seq x y z
N GLU A 1 -3.42 -0.36 -13.49
CA GLU A 1 -2.58 0.83 -13.26
C GLU A 1 -3.27 1.94 -12.44
N LYS A 2 -4.53 2.30 -12.73
CA LYS A 2 -5.25 3.42 -12.09
C LYS A 2 -5.37 3.34 -10.55
N VAL A 3 -5.55 2.15 -9.97
CA VAL A 3 -5.82 1.99 -8.52
C VAL A 3 -4.66 2.43 -7.64
N GLY A 4 -3.41 2.07 -7.98
CA GLY A 4 -2.25 2.46 -7.17
C GLY A 4 -1.99 3.97 -7.15
N VAL A 5 -2.40 4.69 -8.21
CA VAL A 5 -2.33 6.16 -8.24
C VAL A 5 -3.39 6.77 -7.33
N LEU A 6 -4.60 6.19 -7.31
CA LEU A 6 -5.68 6.65 -6.41
C LEU A 6 -5.32 6.45 -4.93
N ASP A 7 -4.73 5.30 -4.61
CA ASP A 7 -4.19 5.01 -3.26
C ASP A 7 -3.11 6.01 -2.85
N GLU A 8 -2.15 6.30 -3.74
CA GLU A 8 -1.12 7.29 -3.48
C GLU A 8 -1.69 8.69 -3.23
N ASN A 9 -2.67 9.09 -4.05
CA ASN A 9 -3.33 10.38 -3.91
C ASN A 9 -4.11 10.49 -2.60
N PHE A 10 -4.73 9.41 -2.14
CA PHE A 10 -5.40 9.37 -0.84
C PHE A 10 -4.43 9.74 0.29
N HIS A 11 -3.28 9.07 0.36
CA HIS A 11 -2.27 9.36 1.39
C HIS A 11 -1.67 10.78 1.23
N HIS A 12 -1.41 11.20 -0.01
CA HIS A 12 -0.87 12.52 -0.30
C HIS A 12 -1.79 13.65 0.18
N GLU A 13 -3.10 13.56 -0.11
CA GLU A 13 -4.06 14.60 0.30
C GLU A 13 -4.23 14.65 1.82
N LEU A 14 -4.19 13.50 2.53
CA LEU A 14 -4.21 13.51 4.00
C LEU A 14 -3.03 14.28 4.61
N VAL A 15 -1.82 14.08 4.08
CA VAL A 15 -0.63 14.79 4.56
C VAL A 15 -0.68 16.27 4.18
N LYS A 16 -1.14 16.59 2.97
CA LYS A 16 -1.28 17.97 2.49
C LYS A 16 -2.24 18.78 3.35
N ILE A 17 -3.38 18.20 3.73
CA ILE A 17 -4.37 18.87 4.58
C ILE A 17 -3.84 19.13 6.00
N ALA A 18 -2.84 18.38 6.47
CA ALA A 18 -2.19 18.65 7.75
C ALA A 18 -1.35 19.95 7.77
N GLY A 19 -1.09 20.56 6.60
CA GLY A 19 -0.50 21.91 6.49
C GLY A 19 1.01 21.97 6.71
N ASN A 20 1.71 20.84 6.85
CA ASN A 20 3.16 20.81 7.01
C ASN A 20 3.86 20.53 5.67
N LEU A 21 4.44 21.59 5.07
CA LEU A 21 5.09 21.53 3.77
C LEU A 21 6.32 20.61 3.74
N GLU A 22 7.12 20.59 4.80
CA GLU A 22 8.30 19.71 4.87
C GLU A 22 7.88 18.24 4.98
N MET A 23 6.82 17.96 5.76
CA MET A 23 6.24 16.62 5.82
C MET A 23 5.66 16.19 4.46
N LEU A 24 5.04 17.11 3.73
CA LEU A 24 4.49 16.83 2.40
C LEU A 24 5.60 16.44 1.40
N LYS A 25 6.70 17.21 1.36
CA LYS A 25 7.87 16.91 0.52
C LYS A 25 8.48 15.55 0.86
N MET A 26 8.72 15.30 2.15
CA MET A 26 9.25 14.02 2.62
C MET A 26 8.32 12.85 2.26
N HIS A 27 7.01 13.03 2.42
CA HIS A 27 6.04 12.01 2.06
C HIS A 27 6.04 11.71 0.55
N GLN A 28 6.17 12.73 -0.31
CA GLN A 28 6.29 12.55 -1.76
C GLN A 28 7.55 11.74 -2.11
N GLU A 29 8.71 12.12 -1.58
CA GLU A 29 9.99 11.42 -1.82
C GLU A 29 9.92 9.94 -1.40
N ILE A 30 9.35 9.64 -0.23
CA ILE A 30 9.17 8.26 0.24
C ILE A 30 8.19 7.50 -0.66
N SER A 31 7.06 8.11 -1.00
CA SER A 31 6.02 7.50 -1.85
C SER A 31 6.56 7.12 -3.22
N GLU A 32 7.41 7.95 -3.81
CA GLU A 32 8.09 7.67 -5.08
C GLU A 32 9.03 6.47 -4.98
N ARG A 33 9.86 6.41 -3.93
CA ARG A 33 10.82 5.31 -3.71
C ARG A 33 10.14 3.95 -3.55
N ILE A 34 8.96 3.91 -2.92
CA ILE A 34 8.22 2.65 -2.67
C ILE A 34 7.14 2.36 -3.71
N ARG A 35 6.96 3.22 -4.74
CA ARG A 35 5.82 3.20 -5.67
C ARG A 35 5.62 1.83 -6.33
N ILE A 36 6.68 1.24 -6.87
CA ILE A 36 6.60 -0.06 -7.56
C ILE A 36 6.20 -1.17 -6.59
N VAL A 37 6.80 -1.16 -5.40
CA VAL A 37 6.56 -2.15 -4.35
C VAL A 37 5.11 -2.08 -3.86
N ARG A 38 4.59 -0.88 -3.63
CA ARG A 38 3.18 -0.68 -3.22
C ARG A 38 2.19 -1.06 -4.33
N ARG A 39 2.52 -0.84 -5.60
CA ARG A 39 1.66 -1.28 -6.73
C ARG A 39 1.46 -2.80 -6.75
N LEU A 40 2.40 -3.59 -6.19
CA LEU A 40 2.25 -5.03 -6.10
C LEU A 40 1.05 -5.44 -5.23
N ASP A 41 0.67 -4.66 -4.21
CA ASP A 41 -0.47 -4.96 -3.34
C ASP A 41 -1.78 -5.13 -4.15
N PHE A 42 -1.90 -4.40 -5.25
CA PHE A 42 -3.07 -4.41 -6.14
C PHE A 42 -3.03 -5.47 -7.25
N THR A 43 -2.06 -6.39 -7.22
CA THR A 43 -2.06 -7.57 -8.11
C THR A 43 -3.13 -8.59 -7.71
N LYS A 44 -3.51 -8.62 -6.43
CA LYS A 44 -4.63 -9.42 -5.92
C LYS A 44 -5.91 -8.61 -5.99
N GLN A 45 -6.92 -9.10 -6.71
CA GLN A 45 -8.21 -8.38 -6.86
C GLN A 45 -8.88 -8.07 -5.51
N ASN A 46 -8.81 -8.99 -4.54
CA ASN A 46 -9.41 -8.80 -3.22
C ASN A 46 -8.83 -7.59 -2.46
N ARG A 47 -7.54 -7.28 -2.66
CA ARG A 47 -6.87 -6.15 -1.99
C ARG A 47 -7.44 -4.80 -2.39
N ILE A 48 -7.92 -4.66 -3.62
CA ILE A 48 -8.54 -3.41 -4.07
C ILE A 48 -9.76 -3.10 -3.21
N HIS A 49 -10.66 -4.07 -3.03
CA HIS A 49 -11.87 -3.88 -2.24
C HIS A 49 -11.55 -3.60 -0.75
N GLU A 50 -10.63 -4.37 -0.17
CA GLU A 50 -10.18 -4.19 1.21
C GLU A 50 -9.60 -2.78 1.44
N THR A 51 -8.76 -2.27 0.53
CA THR A 51 -8.21 -0.92 0.61
C THR A 51 -9.30 0.15 0.61
N TYR A 52 -10.33 0.04 -0.25
CA TYR A 52 -11.44 0.99 -0.25
C TYR A 52 -12.24 0.97 1.06
N GLU A 53 -12.47 -0.20 1.64
CA GLU A 53 -13.14 -0.34 2.94
C GLU A 53 -12.31 0.27 4.08
N GLU A 54 -11.00 0.04 4.08
CA GLU A 54 -10.05 0.63 5.02
C GLU A 54 -10.04 2.16 4.91
N HIS A 55 -9.92 2.69 3.68
CA HIS A 55 -9.94 4.13 3.41
C HIS A 55 -11.26 4.79 3.85
N SER A 56 -12.39 4.16 3.56
CA SER A 56 -13.72 4.63 3.98
C SER A 56 -13.81 4.77 5.52
N LYS A 57 -13.31 3.77 6.26
CA LYS A 57 -13.26 3.80 7.73
C LYS A 57 -12.36 4.93 8.26
N ILE A 58 -11.20 5.14 7.64
CA ILE A 58 -10.28 6.23 8.00
C ILE A 58 -10.95 7.59 7.79
N LEU A 59 -11.54 7.81 6.61
CA LEU A 59 -12.24 9.06 6.30
C LEU A 59 -13.40 9.32 7.26
N LYS A 60 -14.19 8.28 7.58
CA LYS A 60 -15.27 8.39 8.55
C LYS A 60 -14.75 8.81 9.94
N ALA A 61 -13.68 8.19 10.42
CA ALA A 61 -13.07 8.59 11.69
C ALA A 61 -12.56 10.04 11.68
N ILE A 62 -12.00 10.51 10.55
CA ILE A 62 -11.57 11.90 10.38
C ILE A 62 -12.78 12.86 10.42
N LEU A 63 -13.83 12.56 9.65
CA LEU A 63 -15.06 13.36 9.58
C LEU A 63 -15.76 13.45 10.94
N ASP A 64 -15.77 12.36 11.69
CA ASP A 64 -16.31 12.29 13.06
C ASP A 64 -15.37 12.94 14.11
N ARG A 65 -14.26 13.55 13.68
CA ARG A 65 -13.23 14.17 14.53
C ARG A 65 -12.59 13.21 15.55
N ARG A 66 -12.57 11.92 15.25
CA ARG A 66 -11.97 10.84 16.06
C ARG A 66 -10.50 10.65 15.68
N GLY A 67 -9.68 11.66 15.93
CA GLY A 67 -8.25 11.68 15.55
C GLY A 67 -7.42 10.46 16.00
N PRO A 68 -7.48 10.02 17.27
CA PRO A 68 -6.77 8.83 17.73
C PRO A 68 -7.17 7.55 17.00
N GLU A 69 -8.46 7.40 16.67
CA GLU A 69 -8.97 6.26 15.93
C GLU A 69 -8.53 6.29 14.46
N ALA A 70 -8.62 7.45 13.81
CA ALA A 70 -8.13 7.65 12.45
C ALA A 70 -6.63 7.28 12.34
N LYS A 71 -5.82 7.72 13.32
CA LYS A 71 -4.40 7.35 13.40
C LYS A 71 -4.21 5.84 13.53
N ARG A 72 -4.95 5.19 14.43
CA ARG A 72 -4.86 3.73 14.63
C ARG A 72 -5.23 2.96 13.35
N LEU A 73 -6.32 3.37 12.69
CA LEU A 73 -6.77 2.77 11.43
C LEU A 73 -5.73 2.94 10.33
N LEU A 74 -5.17 4.15 10.18
CA LEU A 74 -4.14 4.43 9.18
C LEU A 74 -2.87 3.61 9.41
N THR A 75 -2.40 3.51 10.66
CA THR A 75 -1.25 2.65 11.01
C THR A 75 -1.53 1.20 10.64
N SER A 76 -2.69 0.66 11.03
CA SER A 76 -3.07 -0.71 10.72
C SER A 76 -3.12 -0.98 9.22
N HIS A 77 -3.69 -0.06 8.43
CA HIS A 77 -3.77 -0.17 6.98
C HIS A 77 -2.37 -0.21 6.35
N ILE A 78 -1.46 0.69 6.75
CA ILE A 78 -0.09 0.74 6.24
C ILE A 78 0.67 -0.56 6.58
N ASP A 79 0.51 -1.07 7.80
CA ASP A 79 1.20 -2.29 8.21
C ASP A 79 0.65 -3.54 7.50
N GLN A 80 -0.67 -3.60 7.27
CA GLN A 80 -1.28 -4.67 6.49
C GLN A 80 -0.78 -4.67 5.04
N SER A 81 -0.69 -3.49 4.40
CA SER A 81 -0.15 -3.37 3.03
C SER A 81 1.29 -3.86 2.94
N LYS A 82 2.16 -3.50 3.92
CA LYS A 82 3.54 -4.02 3.99
C LYS A 82 3.59 -5.54 4.07
N ILE A 83 2.73 -6.15 4.88
CA ILE A 83 2.66 -7.61 5.05
C ILE A 83 2.26 -8.28 3.73
N GLU A 84 1.23 -7.77 3.07
CA GLU A 84 0.73 -8.36 1.82
C GLU A 84 1.74 -8.23 0.68
N VAL A 85 2.38 -7.08 0.54
CA VAL A 85 3.45 -6.89 -0.43
C VAL A 85 4.62 -7.84 -0.16
N ARG A 86 5.02 -8.02 1.11
CA ARG A 86 6.09 -8.98 1.46
C ARG A 86 5.72 -10.40 1.08
N LYS A 87 4.47 -10.82 1.31
CA LYS A 87 3.97 -12.15 0.90
C LYS A 87 4.05 -12.31 -0.62
N ILE A 88 3.58 -11.32 -1.38
CA ILE A 88 3.59 -11.35 -2.85
C ILE A 88 5.03 -11.49 -3.37
N THR A 89 5.95 -10.68 -2.87
CA THR A 89 7.37 -10.73 -3.26
C THR A 89 7.99 -12.10 -2.97
N LEU A 90 7.75 -12.65 -1.77
CA LEU A 90 8.29 -13.97 -1.41
C LEU A 90 7.70 -15.09 -2.28
N SER A 91 6.39 -15.09 -2.51
CA SER A 91 5.74 -16.05 -3.40
C SER A 91 6.33 -16.02 -4.81
N ALA A 92 6.48 -14.83 -5.40
CA ALA A 92 7.08 -14.66 -6.72
C ALA A 92 8.52 -15.20 -6.78
N MET A 93 9.34 -14.94 -5.76
CA MET A 93 10.71 -15.49 -5.69
C MET A 93 10.73 -17.02 -5.59
N HIS A 94 9.79 -17.61 -4.83
CA HIS A 94 9.66 -19.06 -4.72
C HIS A 94 9.25 -19.71 -6.06
N GLU A 95 8.31 -19.10 -6.78
CA GLU A 95 7.87 -19.56 -8.11
C GLU A 95 9.02 -19.52 -9.11
N VAL A 96 9.75 -18.40 -9.19
CA VAL A 96 10.93 -18.26 -10.07
C VAL A 96 11.97 -19.34 -9.76
N LYS A 97 12.25 -19.60 -8.48
CA LYS A 97 13.21 -20.64 -8.06
C LYS A 97 12.76 -22.05 -8.50
N GLN A 98 11.46 -22.35 -8.43
CA GLN A 98 10.92 -23.64 -8.86
C GLN A 98 10.96 -23.80 -10.39
N SER A 99 10.56 -22.77 -11.14
CA SER A 99 10.61 -22.77 -12.60
C SER A 99 12.03 -22.93 -13.13
N SER A 100 13.02 -22.23 -12.55
CA SER A 100 14.43 -22.39 -12.91
C SER A 100 14.98 -23.78 -12.61
N LYS A 101 14.52 -24.42 -11.52
CA LYS A 101 14.90 -25.81 -11.19
C LYS A 101 14.28 -26.81 -12.19
N ALA A 102 13.02 -26.61 -12.57
CA ALA A 102 12.33 -27.44 -13.57
C ALA A 102 13.01 -27.34 -14.95
N LEU A 103 13.35 -26.13 -15.40
CA LEU A 103 14.08 -25.90 -16.66
C LEU A 103 15.44 -26.61 -16.72
N ASN A 104 16.16 -26.65 -15.59
CA ASN A 104 17.45 -27.35 -15.49
C ASN A 104 17.35 -28.87 -15.39
N LEU A 105 16.17 -29.43 -15.09
CA LEU A 105 15.92 -30.89 -15.05
C LEU A 105 15.41 -31.43 -16.40
N SER A 106 15.01 -30.54 -17.30
CA SER A 106 14.51 -30.85 -18.65
C SER A 106 15.54 -30.63 -19.77
N ASN A 107 16.77 -30.23 -19.42
CA ASN A 107 17.94 -30.17 -20.30
C ASN A 107 18.95 -31.25 -19.89
#